data_AF-A0A959B263-F1
#
_entry.id   AF-A0A959B263-F1
#
_cell.length_a   1.000
_cell.length_b   1.000
_cell.length_c   1.000
_cell.angle_alpha   90.00
_cell.angle_beta   90.00
_cell.angle_gamma   90.00
#
_symmetry.space_group_name_H-M   'P 1'
#
loop_
_entity.id
_entity.type
_entity.pdbx_description
1 polymer ?
#
loop_
_entity_poly.entity_id
_entity_poly.type
_entity_poly.pdbx_seq_one_letter_code
_entity_poly.pdbx_strand_id
1 'polypeptide(L)'
;SVVMDKHSSNFDTSEFPFSYITLEDGKSTLTPAMNLFTVGTRRDSEKWPRRDRRKDPDKLDLIHFELFSPYIVTKMIRGSEILQKLYEETPKEQKYVKYKGVSILRLLLKTCRKYYQIALKKYYGEQLLKRLESRSFDTLAGLREILQPQETYTGDWADMAGLLAPRAVIQEITEAIKDGQIKRIEQLRARLKMAYENYEEYTWAWYVHTLERETGTAIGQATQGQFIELIQDWKANAAKLNNMILKDAEKEFDQNSRIGFGVDGDEEVKESDFSRVRGAYDGNEFVRSLQAENEAIEKKAADWTARLEQLLTPEIRNPSKDR
;
A
#
# COMPACT_ATOMS: atom_id res chain seq x y z
N SER A 1 7.43 10.03 -2.68
CA SER A 1 8.90 10.00 -2.83
C SER A 1 9.45 11.29 -2.29
N VAL A 2 10.70 11.29 -1.85
CA VAL A 2 11.40 12.49 -1.38
C VAL A 2 12.51 12.80 -2.37
N VAL A 3 12.58 14.06 -2.81
CA VAL A 3 13.66 14.58 -3.66
C VAL A 3 14.44 15.58 -2.84
N MET A 4 15.74 15.35 -2.72
CA MET A 4 16.67 16.16 -1.95
C MET A 4 17.76 16.68 -2.87
N ASP A 5 18.37 17.82 -2.51
CA ASP A 5 19.43 18.47 -3.27
C ASP A 5 18.99 19.09 -4.61
N LYS A 6 19.96 19.73 -5.28
CA LYS A 6 19.77 20.37 -6.59
C LYS A 6 20.21 19.42 -7.71
N HIS A 7 19.25 18.92 -8.47
CA HIS A 7 19.50 18.08 -9.64
C HIS A 7 19.61 18.92 -10.91
N SER A 8 20.69 18.73 -11.67
CA SER A 8 20.94 19.45 -12.93
C SER A 8 20.43 18.71 -14.18
N SER A 9 19.97 17.47 -14.04
CA SER A 9 19.53 16.60 -15.14
C SER A 9 18.08 16.17 -14.98
N ASN A 10 17.39 15.98 -16.12
CA ASN A 10 16.06 15.39 -16.16
C ASN A 10 16.10 13.89 -15.87
N PHE A 11 15.09 13.38 -15.18
CA PHE A 11 14.90 11.95 -14.92
C PHE A 11 13.42 11.56 -14.83
N ASP A 12 13.13 10.28 -15.08
CA ASP A 12 11.80 9.68 -14.92
C ASP A 12 11.86 8.51 -13.94
N THR A 13 11.26 8.68 -12.76
CA THR A 13 11.16 7.68 -11.69
C THR A 13 9.70 7.32 -11.39
N SER A 14 8.79 7.52 -12.34
CA SER A 14 7.34 7.32 -12.17
C SER A 14 6.96 5.91 -11.73
N GLU A 15 7.74 4.91 -12.12
CA GLU A 15 7.60 3.49 -11.75
C GLU A 15 8.22 3.14 -10.39
N PHE A 16 8.80 4.11 -9.67
CA PHE A 16 9.41 3.87 -8.36
C PHE A 16 8.78 4.76 -7.28
N PRO A 17 7.54 4.46 -6.84
CA PRO A 17 6.92 5.18 -5.74
C PRO A 17 7.72 4.99 -4.44
N PHE A 18 7.55 5.90 -3.49
CA PHE A 18 8.23 5.84 -2.18
C PHE A 18 9.76 5.82 -2.26
N SER A 19 10.35 6.44 -3.29
CA SER A 19 11.80 6.48 -3.44
C SER A 19 12.41 7.70 -2.74
N TYR A 20 13.70 7.58 -2.41
CA TYR A 20 14.57 8.72 -2.17
C TYR A 20 15.36 9.04 -3.42
N ILE A 21 15.44 10.33 -3.74
CA ILE A 21 16.28 10.85 -4.81
C ILE A 21 17.23 11.85 -4.17
N THR A 22 18.53 11.58 -4.26
CA THR A 22 19.62 12.37 -3.66
C THR A 22 20.68 12.70 -4.70
N LEU A 23 21.54 13.67 -4.42
CA LEU A 23 22.72 13.94 -5.24
C LEU A 23 23.96 13.27 -4.64
N GLU A 24 24.46 12.22 -5.30
CA GLU A 24 25.72 11.56 -4.92
C GLU A 24 26.77 11.75 -6.02
N ASP A 25 27.94 12.30 -5.68
CA ASP A 25 29.04 12.53 -6.64
C ASP A 25 28.58 13.28 -7.92
N GLY A 26 27.67 14.26 -7.76
CA GLY A 26 27.09 15.04 -8.86
C GLY A 26 26.07 14.27 -9.72
N LYS A 27 25.63 13.08 -9.30
CA LYS A 27 24.65 12.24 -9.99
C LYS A 27 23.36 12.16 -9.20
N SER A 28 22.24 12.28 -9.88
CA SER A 28 20.93 11.93 -9.32
C SER A 28 20.89 10.44 -9.02
N THR A 29 20.90 10.07 -7.75
CA THR A 29 20.85 8.69 -7.27
C THR A 29 19.48 8.40 -6.70
N LEU A 30 18.89 7.29 -7.13
CA LEU A 30 17.60 6.80 -6.69
C LEU A 30 17.81 5.61 -5.74
N THR A 31 17.18 5.68 -4.57
CA THR A 31 16.99 4.54 -3.67
C THR A 31 15.50 4.19 -3.61
N PRO A 32 15.05 3.18 -4.37
CA PRO A 32 13.63 2.84 -4.44
C PRO A 32 13.06 2.31 -3.12
N ALA A 33 11.76 2.49 -2.93
CA ALA A 33 10.96 1.93 -1.82
C ALA A 33 11.34 2.39 -0.39
N MET A 34 12.43 3.13 -0.18
CA MET A 34 12.91 3.52 1.15
C MET A 34 11.88 4.28 1.97
N ASN A 35 11.12 5.15 1.34
CA ASN A 35 10.18 6.02 2.01
C ASN A 35 8.95 5.26 2.55
N LEU A 36 8.73 3.99 2.16
CA LEU A 36 7.63 3.15 2.66
C LEU A 36 7.69 2.99 4.18
N PHE A 37 8.89 2.93 4.74
CA PHE A 37 9.12 2.57 6.13
C PHE A 37 9.38 3.78 7.02
N THR A 38 8.99 4.96 6.57
CA THR A 38 9.27 6.19 7.32
C THR A 38 8.09 6.59 8.18
N VAL A 39 8.39 7.06 9.38
CA VAL A 39 7.38 7.63 10.28
C VAL A 39 6.66 8.81 9.62
N GLY A 40 7.38 9.63 8.86
CA GLY A 40 6.82 10.74 8.11
C GLY A 40 5.75 10.31 7.10
N THR A 41 6.01 9.28 6.30
CA THR A 41 5.03 8.79 5.31
C THR A 41 3.80 8.18 5.98
N ARG A 42 3.98 7.40 7.05
CA ARG A 42 2.87 6.83 7.82
C ARG A 42 2.00 7.92 8.47
N ARG A 43 2.61 8.96 9.03
CA ARG A 43 1.86 10.10 9.61
C ARG A 43 1.15 10.91 8.53
N ASP A 44 1.81 11.19 7.40
CA ASP A 44 1.20 11.94 6.31
C ASP A 44 0.00 11.20 5.71
N SER A 45 0.03 9.87 5.58
CA SER A 45 -1.12 9.11 5.09
C SER A 45 -2.34 9.18 6.01
N GLU A 46 -2.16 9.23 7.33
CA GLU A 46 -3.28 9.42 8.27
C GLU A 46 -3.76 10.86 8.36
N LYS A 47 -2.83 11.80 8.19
CA LYS A 47 -3.05 13.23 8.39
C LYS A 47 -4.03 13.79 7.37
N TRP A 48 -3.98 13.37 6.11
CA TRP A 48 -4.86 13.88 5.06
C TRP A 48 -6.35 13.59 5.32
N PRO A 49 -6.78 12.33 5.52
CA PRO A 49 -8.18 12.04 5.86
C PRO A 49 -8.62 12.71 7.16
N ARG A 50 -7.77 12.76 8.21
CA ARG A 50 -8.11 13.49 9.47
C ARG A 50 -8.27 15.01 9.28
N ARG A 51 -7.68 15.57 8.22
CA ARG A 51 -7.77 16.99 7.89
C ARG A 51 -8.88 17.30 6.89
N ASP A 52 -9.58 16.32 6.34
CA ASP A 52 -10.79 16.57 5.55
C ASP A 52 -11.90 17.11 6.44
N ARG A 53 -12.04 18.44 6.47
CA ARG A 53 -13.08 19.17 7.22
C ARG A 53 -14.22 19.64 6.34
N ARG A 54 -14.37 19.10 5.12
CA ARG A 54 -15.49 19.45 4.23
C ARG A 54 -16.80 18.99 4.88
N LYS A 55 -17.68 19.95 5.17
CA LYS A 55 -18.98 19.73 5.83
C LYS A 55 -20.17 19.72 4.88
N ASP A 56 -19.95 20.11 3.63
CA ASP A 56 -21.02 20.09 2.62
C ASP A 56 -21.49 18.64 2.40
N PRO A 57 -22.80 18.37 2.46
CA PRO A 57 -23.33 17.04 2.15
C PRO A 57 -23.08 16.63 0.69
N ASP A 58 -22.95 17.58 -0.24
CA ASP A 58 -22.59 17.36 -1.64
C ASP A 58 -21.10 17.64 -1.86
N LYS A 59 -20.24 16.66 -1.53
CA LYS A 59 -18.80 16.74 -1.77
C LYS A 59 -18.51 16.58 -3.27
N LEU A 60 -18.23 17.69 -3.94
CA LEU A 60 -17.92 17.71 -5.38
C LEU A 60 -16.52 17.17 -5.70
N ASP A 61 -15.54 17.36 -4.82
CA ASP A 61 -14.21 16.76 -5.01
C ASP A 61 -14.23 15.31 -4.55
N LEU A 62 -14.06 14.40 -5.50
CA LEU A 62 -14.06 12.96 -5.28
C LEU A 62 -12.63 12.51 -4.96
N ILE A 63 -12.31 12.34 -3.68
CA ILE A 63 -10.93 12.11 -3.21
C ILE A 63 -10.84 10.77 -2.50
N HIS A 64 -9.94 9.89 -2.98
CA HIS A 64 -9.54 8.68 -2.27
C HIS A 64 -8.27 8.96 -1.45
N PHE A 65 -8.30 8.62 -0.16
CA PHE A 65 -7.19 8.88 0.76
C PHE A 65 -6.27 7.66 0.97
N GLU A 66 -6.58 6.52 0.37
CA GLU A 66 -5.82 5.28 0.57
C GLU A 66 -4.37 5.44 0.07
N LEU A 67 -3.41 5.18 0.96
CA LEU A 67 -1.98 5.22 0.61
C LEU A 67 -1.59 4.13 -0.39
N PHE A 68 -2.16 2.93 -0.21
CA PHE A 68 -2.02 1.82 -1.13
C PHE A 68 -3.34 1.67 -1.89
N SER A 69 -3.33 2.10 -3.13
CA SER A 69 -4.41 1.96 -4.10
C SER A 69 -3.90 1.20 -5.32
N PRO A 70 -4.79 0.62 -6.16
CA PRO A 70 -4.36 -0.03 -7.41
C PRO A 70 -3.43 0.85 -8.25
N TYR A 71 -3.68 2.17 -8.29
CA TYR A 71 -2.82 3.15 -8.98
C TYR A 71 -1.36 3.14 -8.49
N ILE A 72 -1.14 3.10 -7.17
CA ILE A 72 0.21 3.09 -6.57
C ILE A 72 0.79 1.67 -6.57
N VAL A 73 -0.03 0.67 -6.25
CA VAL A 73 0.39 -0.73 -6.14
C VAL A 73 0.84 -1.28 -7.49
N THR A 74 0.15 -0.95 -8.59
CA THR A 74 0.63 -1.31 -9.94
C THR A 74 2.03 -0.77 -10.22
N LYS A 75 2.36 0.44 -9.77
CA LYS A 75 3.71 0.99 -9.90
C LYS A 75 4.72 0.25 -9.02
N MET A 76 4.35 -0.18 -7.82
CA MET A 76 5.21 -1.01 -6.97
C MET A 76 5.52 -2.36 -7.61
N ILE A 77 4.53 -2.99 -8.25
CA ILE A 77 4.69 -4.23 -9.02
C ILE A 77 5.69 -4.00 -10.17
N ARG A 78 5.44 -3.01 -11.03
CA ARG A 78 6.34 -2.67 -12.15
C ARG A 78 7.74 -2.31 -11.67
N GLY A 79 7.85 -1.51 -10.61
CA GLY A 79 9.11 -1.19 -9.96
C GLY A 79 9.85 -2.44 -9.49
N SER A 80 9.16 -3.41 -8.89
CA SER A 80 9.72 -4.70 -8.48
C SER A 80 10.25 -5.52 -9.67
N GLU A 81 9.51 -5.57 -10.78
CA GLU A 81 9.90 -6.23 -12.03
C GLU A 81 11.13 -5.57 -12.66
N ILE A 82 11.13 -4.23 -12.74
CA ILE A 82 12.26 -3.46 -13.27
C ILE A 82 13.51 -3.71 -12.41
N LEU A 83 13.40 -3.67 -11.08
CA LEU A 83 14.54 -3.93 -10.19
C LEU A 83 15.10 -5.34 -10.36
N GLN A 84 14.23 -6.34 -10.57
CA GLN A 84 14.67 -7.70 -10.86
C GLN A 84 15.44 -7.76 -12.18
N LYS A 85 14.87 -7.21 -13.26
CA LYS A 85 15.50 -7.16 -14.57
C LYS A 85 16.86 -6.46 -14.54
N LEU A 86 16.93 -5.27 -13.93
CA LEU A 86 18.18 -4.54 -13.77
C LEU A 86 19.22 -5.33 -12.99
N TYR A 87 18.80 -6.11 -11.98
CA TYR A 87 19.73 -6.93 -11.20
C TYR A 87 20.33 -8.09 -12.02
N GLU A 88 19.52 -8.70 -12.87
CA GLU A 88 19.90 -9.82 -13.75
C GLU A 88 20.81 -9.37 -14.90
N GLU A 89 20.51 -8.22 -15.51
CA GLU A 89 21.23 -7.71 -16.68
C GLU A 89 22.53 -6.98 -16.33
N THR A 90 22.69 -6.51 -15.09
CA THR A 90 23.87 -5.72 -14.70
C THR A 90 25.03 -6.60 -14.20
N PRO A 91 26.24 -6.51 -14.77
CA PRO A 91 27.45 -7.18 -14.27
C PRO A 91 27.75 -6.87 -12.80
N LYS A 92 28.34 -7.82 -12.07
CA LYS A 92 28.55 -7.71 -10.61
C LYS A 92 29.55 -6.61 -10.22
N GLU A 93 30.45 -6.28 -11.13
CA GLU A 93 31.54 -5.31 -10.98
C GLU A 93 31.00 -3.86 -11.04
N GLN A 94 29.82 -3.67 -11.63
CA GLN A 94 29.24 -2.35 -11.81
C GLN A 94 28.62 -1.84 -10.50
N LYS A 95 29.12 -0.71 -9.99
CA LYS A 95 28.61 -0.06 -8.76
C LYS A 95 27.20 0.50 -8.93
N TYR A 96 26.93 1.15 -10.06
CA TYR A 96 25.66 1.85 -10.33
C TYR A 96 25.02 1.41 -11.64
N VAL A 97 23.71 1.24 -11.62
CA VAL A 97 22.88 0.99 -12.79
C VAL A 97 22.21 2.28 -13.24
N LYS A 98 22.24 2.59 -14.53
CA LYS A 98 21.53 3.75 -15.09
C LYS A 98 20.13 3.35 -15.51
N TYR A 99 19.14 4.13 -15.11
CA TYR A 99 17.75 3.95 -15.54
C TYR A 99 17.10 5.31 -15.71
N LYS A 100 16.60 5.61 -16.92
CA LYS A 100 15.82 6.83 -17.24
C LYS A 100 16.32 8.13 -16.56
N GLY A 101 17.62 8.39 -16.61
CA GLY A 101 18.23 9.61 -16.07
C GLY A 101 18.67 9.55 -14.60
N VAL A 102 18.37 8.49 -13.85
CA VAL A 102 18.91 8.26 -12.50
C VAL A 102 19.99 7.16 -12.46
N SER A 103 20.79 7.18 -11.40
CA SER A 103 21.67 6.08 -11.01
C SER A 103 21.04 5.31 -9.85
N ILE A 104 21.12 3.98 -9.85
CA ILE A 104 20.69 3.14 -8.72
C ILE A 104 21.89 2.32 -8.26
N LEU A 105 22.19 2.29 -6.97
CA LEU A 105 23.23 1.42 -6.43
C LEU A 105 22.87 -0.05 -6.71
N ARG A 106 23.73 -0.76 -7.46
CA ARG A 106 23.47 -2.14 -7.88
C ARG A 106 23.21 -3.06 -6.68
N LEU A 107 23.95 -2.84 -5.59
CA LEU A 107 23.83 -3.61 -4.35
C LEU A 107 22.45 -3.48 -3.69
N LEU A 108 21.72 -2.39 -3.95
CA LEU A 108 20.41 -2.13 -3.37
C LEU A 108 19.25 -2.71 -4.18
N LEU A 109 19.45 -3.10 -5.44
CA LEU A 109 18.35 -3.58 -6.32
C LEU A 109 17.54 -4.70 -5.67
N LYS A 110 18.22 -5.73 -5.15
CA LYS A 110 17.58 -6.85 -4.44
C LYS A 110 16.85 -6.40 -3.17
N THR A 111 17.45 -5.49 -2.41
CA THR A 111 16.88 -5.00 -1.14
C THR A 111 15.64 -4.14 -1.40
N CYS A 112 15.72 -3.19 -2.32
CA CYS A 112 14.60 -2.34 -2.72
C CYS A 112 13.46 -3.15 -3.34
N ARG A 113 13.76 -4.21 -4.11
CA ARG A 113 12.74 -5.14 -4.59
C ARG A 113 12.01 -5.83 -3.43
N LYS A 114 12.76 -6.35 -2.45
CA LYS A 114 12.18 -6.96 -1.23
C LYS A 114 11.31 -5.98 -0.46
N TYR A 115 11.66 -4.69 -0.45
CA TYR A 115 10.85 -3.66 0.19
C TYR A 115 9.49 -3.46 -0.48
N TYR A 116 9.43 -3.41 -1.81
CA TYR A 116 8.13 -3.44 -2.48
C TYR A 116 7.36 -4.73 -2.17
N GLN A 117 8.02 -5.89 -2.14
CA GLN A 117 7.36 -7.16 -1.83
C GLN A 117 6.72 -7.17 -0.42
N ILE A 118 7.33 -6.53 0.57
CA ILE A 118 6.72 -6.38 1.91
C ILE A 118 5.39 -5.62 1.80
N ALA A 119 5.39 -4.46 1.14
CA ALA A 119 4.19 -3.65 0.99
C ALA A 119 3.13 -4.33 0.11
N LEU A 120 3.53 -5.07 -0.93
CA LEU A 120 2.62 -5.84 -1.79
C LEU A 120 1.92 -6.96 -1.02
N LYS A 121 2.67 -7.78 -0.27
CA LYS A 121 2.10 -8.87 0.54
C LYS A 121 1.16 -8.33 1.63
N LYS A 122 1.51 -7.19 2.25
CA LYS A 122 0.59 -6.48 3.14
C LYS A 122 -0.69 -6.08 2.39
N TYR A 123 -0.56 -5.40 1.26
CA TYR A 123 -1.74 -4.95 0.51
C TYR A 123 -2.66 -6.09 0.09
N TYR A 124 -2.13 -7.20 -0.40
CA TYR A 124 -2.95 -8.32 -0.87
C TYR A 124 -3.81 -8.95 0.22
N GLY A 125 -3.24 -9.25 1.39
CA GLY A 125 -4.07 -9.77 2.46
C GLY A 125 -5.02 -8.73 3.05
N GLU A 126 -4.67 -7.43 3.04
CA GLU A 126 -5.62 -6.38 3.43
C GLU A 126 -6.84 -6.35 2.51
N GLN A 127 -6.65 -6.48 1.19
CA GLN A 127 -7.76 -6.53 0.23
C GLN A 127 -8.61 -7.79 0.43
N LEU A 128 -7.99 -8.95 0.63
CA LEU A 128 -8.71 -10.18 0.96
C LEU A 128 -9.54 -10.01 2.23
N LEU A 129 -8.92 -9.58 3.33
CA LEU A 129 -9.58 -9.41 4.62
C LEU A 129 -10.72 -8.39 4.52
N LYS A 130 -10.53 -7.27 3.82
CA LYS A 130 -11.58 -6.27 3.56
C LYS A 130 -12.78 -6.89 2.83
N ARG A 131 -12.56 -7.77 1.85
CA ARG A 131 -13.64 -8.49 1.16
C ARG A 131 -14.36 -9.48 2.07
N LEU A 132 -13.61 -10.22 2.89
CA LEU A 132 -14.17 -11.19 3.85
C LEU A 132 -14.94 -10.51 4.99
N GLU A 133 -14.52 -9.32 5.42
CA GLU A 133 -15.16 -8.54 6.50
C GLU A 133 -16.41 -7.78 6.03
N SER A 134 -16.49 -7.41 4.75
CA SER A 134 -17.59 -6.61 4.19
C SER A 134 -18.78 -7.43 3.70
N ARG A 135 -18.68 -8.76 3.66
CA ARG A 135 -19.72 -9.65 3.12
C ARG A 135 -19.94 -10.82 4.08
N SER A 136 -21.19 -11.20 4.31
CA SER A 136 -21.55 -12.36 5.12
C SER A 136 -21.51 -13.64 4.29
N PHE A 137 -20.98 -14.72 4.86
CA PHE A 137 -20.96 -16.05 4.27
C PHE A 137 -20.76 -17.10 5.37
N ASP A 138 -21.48 -18.22 5.24
CA ASP A 138 -21.44 -19.33 6.20
C ASP A 138 -21.05 -20.66 5.54
N THR A 139 -20.87 -20.66 4.22
CA THR A 139 -20.54 -21.86 3.44
C THR A 139 -19.38 -21.59 2.49
N LEU A 140 -18.72 -22.65 2.04
CA LEU A 140 -17.70 -22.57 0.99
C LEU A 140 -18.28 -21.97 -0.31
N ALA A 141 -19.51 -22.32 -0.68
CA ALA A 141 -20.16 -21.76 -1.85
C ALA A 141 -20.36 -20.24 -1.71
N GLY A 142 -20.84 -19.78 -0.54
CA GLY A 142 -20.98 -18.35 -0.25
C GLY A 142 -19.63 -17.61 -0.24
N LEU A 143 -18.57 -18.24 0.28
CA LEU A 143 -17.21 -17.71 0.16
C LEU A 143 -16.81 -17.54 -1.31
N ARG A 144 -17.04 -18.56 -2.16
CA ARG A 144 -16.71 -18.45 -3.59
C ARG A 144 -17.49 -17.36 -4.30
N GLU A 145 -18.74 -17.15 -3.91
CA GLU A 145 -19.61 -16.11 -4.46
C GLU A 145 -19.08 -14.70 -4.15
N ILE A 146 -18.75 -14.42 -2.89
CA ILE A 146 -18.26 -13.08 -2.51
C ILE A 146 -16.90 -12.76 -3.13
N LEU A 147 -16.12 -13.79 -3.50
CA LEU A 147 -14.83 -13.64 -4.17
C LEU A 147 -14.95 -13.36 -5.67
N GLN A 148 -16.12 -13.60 -6.28
CA GLN A 148 -16.31 -13.25 -7.69
C GLN A 148 -16.28 -11.73 -7.88
N PRO A 149 -15.56 -11.23 -8.90
CA PRO A 149 -15.58 -9.82 -9.24
C PRO A 149 -16.91 -9.45 -9.91
N GLN A 150 -17.50 -8.32 -9.49
CA GLN A 150 -18.71 -7.76 -10.13
C GLN A 150 -18.35 -6.88 -11.33
N GLU A 151 -17.14 -6.30 -11.30
CA GLU A 151 -16.58 -5.50 -12.36
C GLU A 151 -15.53 -6.28 -13.13
N THR A 152 -15.24 -5.85 -14.36
CA THR A 152 -14.19 -6.46 -15.18
C THR A 152 -12.86 -5.76 -14.95
N TYR A 153 -11.76 -6.51 -14.98
CA TYR A 153 -10.42 -5.93 -15.00
C TYR A 153 -10.23 -5.08 -16.28
N THR A 154 -9.83 -3.83 -16.10
CA THR A 154 -9.70 -2.85 -17.19
C THR A 154 -8.29 -2.25 -17.30
N GLY A 155 -7.29 -2.88 -16.68
CA GLY A 155 -5.90 -2.49 -16.81
C GLY A 155 -5.46 -1.37 -15.87
N ASP A 156 -4.84 -0.35 -16.45
CA ASP A 156 -4.23 0.76 -15.73
C ASP A 156 -5.25 1.65 -15.03
N TRP A 157 -4.78 2.32 -13.99
CA TRP A 157 -5.55 3.32 -13.26
C TRP A 157 -5.11 4.74 -13.61
N ALA A 158 -6.02 5.68 -13.41
CA ALA A 158 -5.78 7.11 -13.52
C ALA A 158 -6.03 7.78 -12.16
N ASP A 159 -5.29 8.87 -11.91
CA ASP A 159 -5.53 9.80 -10.81
C ASP A 159 -6.04 11.11 -11.39
N MET A 160 -7.32 11.39 -11.18
CA MET A 160 -8.01 12.59 -11.63
C MET A 160 -8.18 13.54 -10.43
N ALA A 161 -7.06 14.08 -9.94
CA ALA A 161 -7.00 15.01 -8.81
C ALA A 161 -7.60 14.43 -7.51
N GLY A 162 -7.28 13.17 -7.20
CA GLY A 162 -7.79 12.44 -6.04
C GLY A 162 -8.86 11.40 -6.40
N LEU A 163 -9.52 11.54 -7.55
CA LEU A 163 -10.40 10.50 -8.07
C LEU A 163 -9.54 9.41 -8.72
N LEU A 164 -9.33 8.33 -8.00
CA LEU A 164 -8.70 7.12 -8.51
C LEU A 164 -9.78 6.27 -9.18
N ALA A 165 -9.58 5.96 -10.46
CA ALA A 165 -10.49 5.12 -11.22
C ALA A 165 -9.71 4.33 -12.28
N PRO A 166 -10.25 3.21 -12.78
CA PRO A 166 -9.67 2.55 -13.94
C PRO A 166 -9.64 3.49 -15.14
N ARG A 167 -8.55 3.44 -15.90
CA ARG A 167 -8.34 4.31 -17.07
C ARG A 167 -9.42 4.11 -18.12
N ALA A 168 -9.92 2.88 -18.29
CA ALA A 168 -11.01 2.59 -19.21
C ALA A 168 -12.29 3.35 -18.83
N VAL A 169 -12.65 3.42 -17.54
CA VAL A 169 -13.81 4.17 -17.07
C VAL A 169 -13.67 5.67 -17.38
N ILE A 170 -12.47 6.24 -17.20
CA ILE A 170 -12.20 7.64 -17.56
C ILE A 170 -12.27 7.85 -19.08
N GLN A 171 -11.77 6.89 -19.87
CA GLN A 171 -11.86 6.94 -21.33
C GLN A 171 -13.31 6.86 -21.81
N GLU A 172 -14.14 5.98 -21.25
CA GLU A 172 -15.57 5.91 -21.56
C GLU A 172 -16.30 7.21 -21.26
N ILE A 173 -15.99 7.86 -20.13
CA ILE A 173 -16.54 9.18 -19.81
C ILE A 173 -16.07 10.21 -20.85
N THR A 174 -14.80 10.16 -21.26
CA THR A 174 -14.22 11.07 -22.24
C THR A 174 -14.86 10.91 -23.62
N GLU A 175 -15.06 9.68 -24.09
CA GLU A 175 -15.72 9.40 -25.37
C GLU A 175 -17.20 9.78 -25.32
N ALA A 176 -17.91 9.52 -24.22
CA ALA A 176 -19.29 9.95 -24.05
C ALA A 176 -19.44 11.49 -24.10
N ILE A 177 -18.43 12.27 -23.69
CA ILE A 177 -18.40 13.73 -23.88
C ILE A 177 -18.22 14.06 -25.37
N LYS A 178 -17.22 13.46 -26.02
CA LYS A 178 -16.89 13.72 -27.44
C LYS A 178 -18.06 13.41 -28.38
N ASP A 179 -18.74 12.30 -28.11
CA ASP A 179 -19.91 11.84 -28.89
C ASP A 179 -21.18 12.61 -28.55
N GLY A 180 -21.12 13.56 -27.61
CA GLY A 180 -22.25 14.36 -27.18
C GLY A 180 -23.31 13.56 -26.41
N GLN A 181 -22.98 12.40 -25.82
CA GLN A 181 -23.87 11.69 -24.89
C GLN A 181 -23.95 12.42 -23.54
N ILE A 182 -22.83 12.98 -23.09
CA ILE A 182 -22.72 13.88 -21.93
C ILE A 182 -22.67 15.31 -22.44
N LYS A 183 -23.77 16.06 -22.28
CA LYS A 183 -23.91 17.45 -22.75
C LYS A 183 -23.96 18.47 -21.62
N ARG A 184 -24.11 18.03 -20.37
CA ARG A 184 -24.29 18.89 -19.19
C ARG A 184 -23.36 18.50 -18.05
N ILE A 185 -22.99 19.47 -17.23
CA ILE A 185 -22.06 19.27 -16.11
C ILE A 185 -22.62 18.28 -15.08
N GLU A 186 -23.93 18.25 -14.88
CA GLU A 186 -24.60 17.34 -13.96
C GLU A 186 -24.48 15.88 -14.42
N GLN A 187 -24.49 15.63 -15.74
CA GLN A 187 -24.31 14.30 -16.31
C GLN A 187 -22.86 13.83 -16.13
N LEU A 188 -21.89 14.72 -16.38
CA LEU A 188 -20.48 14.43 -16.12
C LEU A 188 -20.26 14.12 -14.64
N ARG A 189 -20.78 14.97 -13.76
CA ARG A 189 -20.71 14.78 -12.31
C ARG A 189 -21.30 13.44 -11.87
N ALA A 190 -22.46 13.07 -12.39
CA ALA A 190 -23.09 11.78 -12.07
C ALA A 190 -22.20 10.59 -12.49
N ARG A 191 -21.56 10.65 -13.66
CA ARG A 191 -20.65 9.60 -14.14
C ARG A 191 -19.38 9.51 -13.30
N LEU A 192 -18.79 10.64 -12.92
CA LEU A 192 -17.62 10.66 -12.03
C LEU A 192 -17.97 10.15 -10.62
N LYS A 193 -19.14 10.54 -10.08
CA LYS A 193 -19.63 10.05 -8.79
C LYS A 193 -19.88 8.55 -8.80
N MET A 194 -20.46 8.01 -9.88
CA MET A 194 -20.61 6.56 -10.06
C MET A 194 -19.25 5.85 -10.08
N ALA A 195 -18.26 6.41 -10.77
CA ALA A 195 -16.90 5.84 -10.77
C ALA A 195 -16.27 5.84 -9.36
N TYR A 196 -16.49 6.91 -8.59
CA TYR A 196 -16.05 7.03 -7.20
C TYR A 196 -16.74 6.02 -6.27
N GLU A 197 -18.07 5.85 -6.41
CA GLU A 197 -18.85 4.91 -5.58
C GLU A 197 -18.51 3.44 -5.89
N ASN A 198 -18.13 3.13 -7.13
CA ASN A 198 -17.74 1.79 -7.57
C ASN A 198 -16.25 1.46 -7.31
N TYR A 199 -15.49 2.34 -6.66
CA TYR A 199 -14.05 2.18 -6.42
C TYR A 199 -13.68 0.81 -5.82
N GLU A 200 -14.45 0.32 -4.86
CA GLU A 200 -14.20 -0.97 -4.19
C GLU A 200 -14.35 -2.16 -5.14
N GLU A 201 -15.37 -2.16 -6.01
CA GLU A 201 -15.56 -3.26 -6.96
C GLU A 201 -14.53 -3.22 -8.10
N TYR A 202 -14.14 -2.02 -8.55
CA TYR A 202 -13.01 -1.87 -9.47
C TYR A 202 -11.68 -2.34 -8.85
N THR A 203 -11.44 -1.99 -7.59
CA THR A 203 -10.27 -2.43 -6.83
C THR A 203 -10.27 -3.94 -6.69
N TRP A 204 -11.42 -4.55 -6.37
CA TRP A 204 -11.56 -5.99 -6.25
C TRP A 204 -11.32 -6.72 -7.58
N ALA A 205 -11.88 -6.23 -8.70
CA ALA A 205 -11.62 -6.79 -10.03
C ALA A 205 -10.13 -6.73 -10.40
N TRP A 206 -9.47 -5.61 -10.10
CA TRP A 206 -8.03 -5.45 -10.26
C TRP A 206 -7.23 -6.41 -9.38
N TYR A 207 -7.66 -6.59 -8.12
CA TYR A 207 -7.00 -7.46 -7.15
C TYR A 207 -7.06 -8.93 -7.58
N VAL A 208 -8.24 -9.42 -7.98
CA VAL A 208 -8.43 -10.80 -8.45
C VAL A 208 -7.50 -11.10 -9.62
N HIS A 209 -7.48 -10.24 -10.63
CA HIS A 209 -6.61 -10.41 -11.80
C HIS A 209 -5.12 -10.38 -11.43
N THR A 210 -4.73 -9.41 -10.59
CA THR A 210 -3.32 -9.23 -10.20
C THR A 210 -2.80 -10.40 -9.39
N LEU A 211 -3.60 -10.89 -8.44
CA LEU A 211 -3.24 -12.03 -7.60
C LEU A 211 -3.14 -13.31 -8.42
N GLU A 212 -4.08 -13.56 -9.34
CA GLU A 212 -4.03 -14.72 -10.23
C GLU A 212 -2.77 -14.70 -11.10
N ARG A 213 -2.42 -13.54 -11.67
CA ARG A 213 -1.19 -13.38 -12.46
C ARG A 213 0.07 -13.71 -11.64
N GLU A 214 0.10 -13.35 -10.36
CA GLU A 214 1.29 -13.56 -9.51
C GLU A 214 1.36 -14.95 -8.89
N THR A 215 0.22 -15.57 -8.58
CA THR A 215 0.15 -16.88 -7.90
C THR A 215 -0.14 -18.03 -8.86
N GLY A 216 -0.59 -17.74 -10.08
CA GLY A 216 -1.09 -18.73 -11.04
C GLY A 216 -2.41 -19.38 -10.64
N THR A 217 -3.08 -18.90 -9.58
CA THR A 217 -4.33 -19.47 -9.07
C THR A 217 -5.40 -18.40 -8.96
N ALA A 218 -6.55 -18.62 -9.61
CA ALA A 218 -7.72 -17.77 -9.41
C ALA A 218 -8.16 -17.83 -7.94
N ILE A 219 -8.40 -16.68 -7.29
CA ILE A 219 -8.78 -16.63 -5.87
C ILE A 219 -10.09 -17.39 -5.59
N GLY A 220 -11.01 -17.41 -6.57
CA GLY A 220 -12.23 -18.22 -6.52
C GLY A 220 -11.99 -19.74 -6.56
N GLN A 221 -10.77 -20.19 -6.84
CA GLN A 221 -10.36 -21.60 -6.83
C GLN A 221 -9.28 -21.89 -5.77
N ALA A 222 -8.78 -20.87 -5.07
CA ALA A 222 -7.75 -21.03 -4.05
C ALA A 222 -8.15 -22.05 -2.98
N THR A 223 -7.22 -22.90 -2.59
CA THR A 223 -7.39 -23.89 -1.52
C THR A 223 -7.39 -23.22 -0.14
N GLN A 224 -7.85 -23.94 0.89
CA GLN A 224 -7.73 -23.52 2.28
C GLN A 224 -6.30 -23.12 2.65
N GLY A 225 -5.32 -23.96 2.27
CA GLY A 225 -3.90 -23.68 2.52
C GLY A 225 -3.43 -22.38 1.87
N GLN A 226 -3.86 -22.10 0.64
CA GLN A 226 -3.52 -20.85 -0.05
C GLN A 226 -4.16 -19.61 0.61
N PHE A 227 -5.39 -19.70 1.10
CA PHE A 227 -5.99 -18.60 1.86
C PHE A 227 -5.25 -18.34 3.17
N ILE A 228 -4.92 -19.41 3.91
CA ILE A 228 -4.16 -19.31 5.16
C ILE A 228 -2.78 -18.73 4.87
N GLU A 229 -2.10 -19.15 3.80
CA GLU A 229 -0.82 -18.61 3.39
C GLU A 229 -0.90 -17.11 3.12
N LEU A 230 -1.91 -16.63 2.39
CA LEU A 230 -2.12 -15.20 2.13
C LEU A 230 -2.31 -14.40 3.43
N ILE A 231 -3.06 -14.93 4.40
CA ILE A 231 -3.29 -14.30 5.70
C ILE A 231 -2.00 -14.28 6.53
N GLN A 232 -1.22 -15.37 6.53
CA GLN A 232 0.05 -15.43 7.27
C GLN A 232 1.12 -14.54 6.63
N ASP A 233 1.18 -14.48 5.29
CA ASP A 233 2.05 -13.56 4.57
C ASP A 233 1.67 -12.11 4.88
N TRP A 234 0.38 -11.78 4.89
CA TRP A 234 -0.11 -10.47 5.32
C TRP A 234 0.33 -10.14 6.74
N LYS A 235 0.06 -11.03 7.69
CA LYS A 235 0.42 -10.86 9.10
C LYS A 235 1.90 -10.54 9.26
N ALA A 236 2.76 -11.38 8.69
CA ALA A 236 4.20 -11.24 8.78
C ALA A 236 4.71 -9.94 8.14
N ASN A 237 4.18 -9.57 6.97
CA ASN A 237 4.65 -8.38 6.25
C ASN A 237 4.07 -7.07 6.79
N ALA A 238 2.83 -7.08 7.30
CA ALA A 238 2.23 -5.96 7.99
C ALA A 238 2.99 -5.64 9.29
N ALA A 239 3.23 -6.66 10.14
CA ALA A 239 4.02 -6.50 11.35
C ALA A 239 5.46 -6.05 11.04
N LYS A 240 6.08 -6.62 10.01
CA LYS A 240 7.43 -6.21 9.58
C LYS A 240 7.49 -4.76 9.12
N LEU A 241 6.51 -4.31 8.33
CA LEU A 241 6.42 -2.93 7.88
C LEU A 241 6.25 -1.97 9.07
N ASN A 242 5.35 -2.30 10.00
CA ASN A 242 5.14 -1.51 11.22
C ASN A 242 6.40 -1.46 12.09
N ASN A 243 7.10 -2.57 12.28
CA ASN A 243 8.36 -2.60 13.04
C ASN A 243 9.47 -1.79 12.38
N MET A 244 9.53 -1.77 11.04
CA MET A 244 10.48 -0.91 10.33
C MET A 244 10.13 0.58 10.49
N ILE A 245 8.85 0.94 10.53
CA ILE A 245 8.40 2.31 10.82
C ILE A 245 8.69 2.71 12.26
N LEU A 246 8.46 1.82 13.23
CA LEU A 246 8.81 2.04 14.64
C LEU A 246 10.31 2.32 14.78
N LYS A 247 11.15 1.48 14.15
CA LYS A 247 12.60 1.69 14.13
C LYS A 247 13.02 3.02 13.48
N ASP A 248 12.28 3.50 12.48
CA ASP A 248 12.53 4.82 11.91
C ASP A 248 12.10 5.94 12.87
N ALA A 249 10.98 5.76 13.59
CA ALA A 249 10.48 6.69 14.59
C ALA A 249 11.43 6.85 15.78
N GLU A 250 12.18 5.80 16.17
CA GLU A 250 13.21 5.88 17.22
C GLU A 250 14.25 6.98 16.96
N LYS A 251 14.54 7.27 15.69
CA LYS A 251 15.48 8.33 15.33
C LYS A 251 15.00 9.71 15.77
N GLU A 252 13.69 9.95 15.87
CA GLU A 252 13.14 11.22 16.37
C GLU A 252 13.43 11.45 17.87
N PHE A 253 13.93 10.42 18.57
CA PHE A 253 14.24 10.43 20.00
C PHE A 253 15.74 10.25 20.29
N ASP A 254 16.57 10.24 19.25
CA ASP A 254 18.02 10.12 19.38
C ASP A 254 18.68 11.42 19.88
N GLN A 255 19.98 11.35 20.20
CA GLN A 255 20.72 12.51 20.69
C GLN A 255 20.77 13.67 19.69
N ASN A 256 20.80 13.38 18.39
CA ASN A 256 20.84 14.40 17.34
C ASN A 256 19.51 15.16 17.25
N SER A 257 18.39 14.50 17.57
CA SER A 257 17.07 15.12 17.62
C SER A 257 16.89 16.09 18.79
N ARG A 258 17.85 16.11 19.73
CA ARG A 258 17.89 17.03 20.88
C ARG A 258 18.63 18.33 20.56
N ILE A 259 19.22 18.46 19.37
CA ILE A 259 19.87 19.69 18.93
C ILE A 259 18.80 20.79 18.82
N GLY A 260 19.00 21.89 19.55
CA GLY A 260 18.07 23.02 19.61
C GLY A 260 17.11 23.00 20.81
N PHE A 261 17.16 21.99 21.68
CA PHE A 261 16.47 21.96 22.97
C PHE A 261 17.38 22.44 24.10
N GLY A 262 16.79 23.04 25.13
CA GLY A 262 17.51 23.54 26.30
C GLY A 262 18.49 24.66 25.96
N VAL A 263 18.05 25.63 25.13
CA VAL A 263 18.85 26.79 24.73
C VAL A 263 19.55 27.42 25.95
N ASP A 264 20.86 27.61 25.85
CA ASP A 264 21.75 28.14 26.89
C ASP A 264 21.83 27.33 28.21
N GLY A 265 21.26 26.11 28.23
CA GLY A 265 21.31 25.17 29.35
C GLY A 265 22.37 24.07 29.21
N ASP A 266 22.51 23.25 30.25
CA ASP A 266 23.32 22.04 30.23
C ASP A 266 22.55 20.83 29.66
N GLU A 267 23.17 19.65 29.65
CA GLU A 267 22.52 18.43 29.14
C GLU A 267 21.28 18.03 29.97
N GLU A 268 21.18 18.38 31.26
CA GLU A 268 19.98 18.12 32.06
C GLU A 268 18.82 19.02 31.62
N VAL A 269 19.08 20.32 31.40
CA VAL A 269 18.08 21.27 30.88
C VAL A 269 17.62 20.85 29.49
N LYS A 270 18.55 20.43 28.63
CA LYS A 270 18.26 19.92 27.28
C LYS A 270 17.43 18.64 27.30
N GLU A 271 17.73 17.69 28.17
CA GLU A 271 16.91 16.48 28.35
C GLU A 271 15.51 16.83 28.88
N SER A 272 15.43 17.74 29.86
CA SER A 272 14.15 18.16 30.44
C SER A 272 13.28 18.87 29.40
N ASP A 273 13.84 19.78 28.62
CA ASP A 273 13.12 20.49 27.56
C ASP A 273 12.68 19.53 26.44
N PHE A 274 13.60 18.66 25.99
CA PHE A 274 13.29 17.64 24.99
C PHE A 274 12.15 16.72 25.44
N SER A 275 12.23 16.17 26.66
CA SER A 275 11.21 15.26 27.18
C SER A 275 9.86 15.95 27.42
N ARG A 276 9.84 17.25 27.74
CA ARG A 276 8.58 18.02 27.85
C ARG A 276 7.90 18.25 26.50
N VAL A 277 8.67 18.44 25.43
CA VAL A 277 8.12 18.71 24.09
C VAL A 277 7.82 17.42 23.32
N ARG A 278 8.75 16.46 23.35
CA ARG A 278 8.66 15.21 22.57
C ARG A 278 8.04 14.04 23.35
N GLY A 279 8.07 14.11 24.68
CA GLY A 279 7.74 12.98 25.54
C GLY A 279 8.81 11.88 25.52
N ALA A 280 8.52 10.77 26.18
CA ALA A 280 9.28 9.53 26.06
C ALA A 280 8.80 8.73 24.85
N TYR A 281 9.70 7.95 24.23
CA TYR A 281 9.38 7.09 23.09
C TYR A 281 8.18 6.16 23.37
N ASP A 282 8.22 5.44 24.50
CA ASP A 282 7.15 4.50 24.89
C ASP A 282 5.82 5.20 25.23
N GLY A 283 5.89 6.49 25.59
CA GLY A 283 4.72 7.32 25.88
C GLY A 283 4.11 7.97 24.64
N ASN A 284 4.78 7.89 23.48
CA ASN A 284 4.35 8.56 22.27
C ASN A 284 3.08 7.90 21.67
N GLU A 285 2.05 8.70 21.41
CA GLU A 285 0.75 8.23 20.91
C GLU A 285 0.88 7.43 19.60
N PHE A 286 1.76 7.89 18.70
CA PHE A 286 2.00 7.21 17.42
C PHE A 286 2.63 5.82 17.63
N VAL A 287 3.66 5.73 18.49
CA VAL A 287 4.34 4.46 18.82
C VAL A 287 3.35 3.47 19.41
N ARG A 288 2.56 3.90 20.40
CA ARG A 288 1.51 3.08 21.03
C ARG A 288 0.45 2.63 20.03
N SER A 289 0.04 3.51 19.12
CA SER A 289 -0.96 3.17 18.09
C SER A 289 -0.47 2.07 17.14
N LEU A 290 0.81 2.10 16.73
CA LEU A 290 1.40 1.08 15.87
C LEU A 290 1.62 -0.25 16.61
N GLN A 291 1.98 -0.20 17.90
CA GLN A 291 2.07 -1.40 18.73
C GLN A 291 0.71 -2.07 18.87
N ALA A 292 -0.34 -1.30 19.15
CA ALA A 292 -1.72 -1.80 19.18
C ALA A 292 -2.18 -2.34 17.82
N GLU A 293 -1.76 -1.71 16.71
CA GLU A 293 -2.02 -2.20 15.35
C GLU A 293 -1.39 -3.59 15.13
N ASN A 294 -0.15 -3.81 15.60
CA ASN A 294 0.51 -5.12 15.53
C ASN A 294 -0.23 -6.20 16.33
N GLU A 295 -0.69 -5.88 17.54
CA GLU A 295 -1.51 -6.80 18.34
C GLU A 295 -2.83 -7.15 17.64
N ALA A 296 -3.48 -6.15 17.03
CA ALA A 296 -4.69 -6.34 16.26
C ALA A 296 -4.46 -7.19 15.00
N ILE A 297 -3.31 -7.03 14.32
CA ILE A 297 -2.91 -7.86 13.18
C ILE A 297 -2.77 -9.33 13.60
N GLU A 298 -2.07 -9.61 14.71
CA GLU A 298 -1.91 -10.98 15.21
C GLU A 298 -3.25 -11.62 15.54
N LYS A 299 -4.11 -10.92 16.29
CA LYS A 299 -5.44 -11.40 16.64
C LYS A 299 -6.29 -11.65 15.39
N LYS A 300 -6.35 -10.67 14.47
CA LYS A 300 -7.14 -10.77 13.24
C LYS A 300 -6.70 -11.96 12.38
N ALA A 301 -5.40 -12.18 12.25
CA ALA A 301 -4.88 -13.33 11.51
C ALA A 301 -5.28 -14.66 12.14
N ALA A 302 -5.20 -14.78 13.47
CA ALA A 302 -5.62 -15.97 14.20
C ALA A 302 -7.12 -16.25 14.03
N ASP A 303 -7.96 -15.22 14.22
CA ASP A 303 -9.41 -15.34 14.11
C ASP A 303 -9.83 -15.80 12.70
N TRP A 304 -9.26 -15.20 11.65
CA TRP A 304 -9.57 -15.57 10.27
C TRP A 304 -9.00 -16.92 9.86
N THR A 305 -7.80 -17.28 10.34
CA THR A 305 -7.24 -18.62 10.10
C THR A 305 -8.15 -19.67 10.69
N ALA A 306 -8.55 -19.54 11.96
CA ALA A 306 -9.45 -20.48 12.62
C ALA A 306 -10.82 -20.58 11.92
N ARG A 307 -11.39 -19.44 11.48
CA ARG A 307 -12.66 -19.43 10.73
C ARG A 307 -12.54 -20.16 9.39
N LEU A 308 -11.47 -19.93 8.64
CA LEU A 308 -11.24 -20.60 7.35
C LEU A 308 -10.89 -22.08 7.51
N GLU A 309 -10.23 -22.44 8.61
CA GLU A 309 -10.00 -23.84 8.99
C GLU A 309 -11.33 -24.57 9.17
N GLN A 310 -12.27 -23.98 9.92
CA GLN A 310 -13.60 -24.56 10.13
C GLN A 310 -14.44 -24.63 8.84
N LEU A 311 -14.44 -23.56 8.03
CA LEU A 311 -15.27 -23.47 6.82
C LEU A 311 -14.81 -24.37 5.67
N LEU A 312 -13.53 -24.72 5.63
CA LEU A 312 -12.93 -25.47 4.51
C LEU A 312 -12.48 -26.88 4.92
N THR A 313 -12.82 -27.32 6.14
CA THR A 313 -12.69 -28.72 6.53
C THR A 313 -13.69 -29.55 5.70
N PRO A 314 -13.26 -30.58 4.97
CA PRO A 314 -14.22 -31.44 4.27
C PRO A 314 -15.14 -32.09 5.30
N GLU A 315 -16.45 -32.00 5.10
CA GLU A 315 -17.42 -32.80 5.84
C GLU A 315 -16.94 -34.26 5.76
N ILE A 316 -16.47 -34.79 6.89
CA ILE A 316 -16.30 -36.22 7.04
C ILE A 316 -17.72 -36.77 6.93
N ARG A 317 -18.09 -37.23 5.73
CA ARG A 317 -19.25 -38.07 5.52
C ARG A 317 -19.12 -39.22 6.50
N ASN A 318 -19.85 -39.13 7.60
CA ASN A 318 -20.10 -40.27 8.45
C ASN A 318 -20.80 -41.29 7.53
N PRO A 319 -20.18 -42.43 7.17
CA PRO A 319 -20.94 -43.46 6.48
C PRO A 319 -21.98 -43.89 7.50
N SER A 320 -23.24 -43.61 7.16
CA SER A 320 -24.41 -44.10 7.86
C SER A 320 -24.18 -45.57 8.22
N LYS A 321 -24.26 -45.87 9.51
CA LYS A 321 -24.61 -47.18 10.02
C LYS A 321 -25.95 -47.57 9.38
N ASP A 322 -25.88 -48.21 8.22
CA ASP A 322 -26.98 -48.94 7.60
C ASP A 322 -26.39 -50.20 6.96
N ARG A 323 -26.11 -51.19 7.81
CA ARG A 323 -26.62 -52.57 7.76
C ARG A 323 -25.81 -53.51 8.64
#